data_AF-A0A5P1EAN6-F1
#
_entry.id   AF-A0A5P1EAN6-F1
#
_cell.length_a   1.000
_cell.length_b   1.000
_cell.length_c   1.000
_cell.angle_alpha   90.00
_cell.angle_beta   90.00
_cell.angle_gamma   90.00
#
_symmetry.space_group_name_H-M   'P 1'
#
loop_
_entity.id
_entity.type
_entity.pdbx_description
1 polymer ?
#
loop_
_entity_poly.entity_id
_entity_poly.type
_entity_poly.pdbx_seq_one_letter_code
_entity_poly.pdbx_strand_id
1 'polypeptide(L)'
;MVVQTYVVSASRWKSLKNRRLQNWGGVVHEKGLLPQDLPPWLKKLTERICEQTGLFPSAINHVLINEYLPEQGIMPHQDGPAYFPVVAILSLQSPVVIDFTPHPRLKECKDKDKVTAENQDITDSSSKVGENGLSDELIPREEYDRQPQSLLLMPRSLLIFKDQAYSDYLHGIEDSEVHRLDKVANVSEIPKLQDTIVASSSDSAGGIGSSFHRTSNRASLTCRLVPKVHKKLFKF
;
A
#
# COMPACT_ATOMS: atom_id res chain seq x y z
N MET A 1 21.30 -8.66 -3.75
CA MET A 1 20.03 -7.99 -4.08
C MET A 1 20.25 -6.56 -4.57
N VAL A 2 20.78 -5.63 -3.77
CA VAL A 2 20.98 -4.23 -4.21
C VAL A 2 21.85 -4.12 -5.47
N VAL A 3 22.98 -4.82 -5.57
CA VAL A 3 23.79 -4.78 -6.81
C VAL A 3 22.98 -5.23 -8.05
N GLN A 4 22.18 -6.29 -7.92
CA GLN A 4 21.37 -6.81 -9.03
C GLN A 4 20.23 -5.89 -9.45
N THR A 5 19.73 -5.02 -8.56
CA THR A 5 18.71 -4.02 -8.95
C THR A 5 19.28 -2.93 -9.85
N TYR A 6 20.58 -2.64 -9.75
CA TYR A 6 21.23 -1.55 -10.49
C TYR A 6 22.04 -2.00 -11.70
N VAL A 7 22.40 -3.28 -11.79
CA VAL A 7 23.09 -3.86 -12.96
C VAL A 7 22.07 -4.18 -14.07
N VAL A 8 21.45 -3.14 -14.61
CA VAL A 8 20.49 -3.19 -15.72
C VAL A 8 20.79 -2.06 -16.70
N SER A 9 20.37 -2.19 -17.96
CA SER A 9 20.48 -1.09 -18.92
C SER A 9 19.77 0.17 -18.40
N ALA A 10 20.37 1.34 -18.63
CA ALA A 10 19.75 2.64 -18.30
C ALA A 10 18.34 2.79 -18.91
N SER A 11 18.08 2.18 -20.08
CA SER A 11 16.78 2.20 -20.75
C SER A 11 15.65 1.45 -20.01
N ARG A 12 15.98 0.61 -19.02
CA ARG A 12 14.97 -0.04 -18.16
C ARG A 12 14.38 0.90 -17.12
N TRP A 13 15.10 1.97 -16.78
CA TRP A 13 14.60 3.00 -15.88
C TRP A 13 13.71 3.97 -16.63
N LYS A 14 12.47 4.09 -16.17
CA LYS A 14 11.54 5.14 -16.60
C LYS A 14 11.52 6.21 -15.53
N SER A 15 11.88 7.43 -15.90
CA SER A 15 11.71 8.60 -15.03
C SER A 15 10.23 8.98 -14.98
N LEU A 16 9.70 9.04 -13.77
CA LEU A 16 8.39 9.59 -13.43
C LEU A 16 8.60 10.96 -12.79
N LYS A 17 7.51 11.66 -12.42
CA LYS A 17 7.58 13.03 -11.86
C LYS A 17 8.59 13.16 -10.71
N ASN A 18 8.48 12.29 -9.70
CA ASN A 18 9.27 12.37 -8.46
C ASN A 18 9.99 11.06 -8.13
N ARG A 19 10.21 10.16 -9.09
CA ARG A 19 10.95 8.90 -8.86
C ARG A 19 11.34 8.27 -10.18
N ARG A 20 12.20 7.25 -10.14
CA ARG A 20 12.38 6.34 -11.29
C ARG A 20 11.89 4.94 -10.99
N LEU A 21 11.48 4.25 -12.06
CA LEU A 21 10.82 2.95 -11.97
C LEU A 21 11.40 1.97 -13.00
N GLN A 22 11.61 0.72 -12.60
CA GLN A 22 11.74 -0.42 -13.51
C GLN A 22 10.49 -1.29 -13.45
N ASN A 23 10.13 -1.88 -14.59
CA ASN A 23 9.01 -2.82 -14.71
C ASN A 23 9.53 -4.21 -15.13
N TRP A 24 9.15 -5.24 -14.37
CA TRP A 24 9.52 -6.64 -14.56
C TRP A 24 8.29 -7.54 -14.54
N GLY A 25 8.34 -8.64 -15.31
CA GLY A 25 7.24 -9.61 -15.40
C GLY A 25 6.26 -9.33 -16.56
N GLY A 26 6.41 -8.20 -17.24
CA GLY A 26 5.64 -7.86 -18.44
C GLY A 26 4.97 -6.49 -18.36
N VAL A 27 3.95 -6.29 -19.20
CA VAL A 27 3.19 -5.02 -19.23
C VAL A 27 1.76 -5.28 -18.77
N VAL A 28 1.33 -4.55 -17.73
CA VAL A 28 -0.03 -4.60 -17.21
C VAL A 28 -0.91 -3.61 -17.98
N HIS A 29 -2.03 -4.11 -18.48
CA HIS A 29 -3.08 -3.35 -19.15
C HIS A 29 -4.44 -3.65 -18.51
N GLU A 30 -5.49 -2.91 -18.89
CA GLU A 30 -6.86 -3.07 -18.38
C GLU A 30 -7.38 -4.51 -18.48
N LYS A 31 -6.99 -5.24 -19.54
CA LYS A 31 -7.43 -6.61 -19.78
C LYS A 31 -6.58 -7.68 -19.08
N GLY A 32 -5.45 -7.32 -18.49
CA GLY A 32 -4.52 -8.24 -17.82
C GLY A 32 -3.04 -7.99 -18.12
N LEU A 33 -2.20 -8.98 -17.83
CA LEU A 33 -0.75 -8.95 -18.04
C LEU A 33 -0.37 -9.53 -19.40
N LEU A 34 0.45 -8.81 -20.16
CA LEU A 34 1.26 -9.35 -21.24
C LEU A 34 2.61 -9.80 -20.65
N PRO A 35 2.83 -11.11 -20.42
CA PRO A 35 3.90 -11.58 -19.55
C PRO A 35 5.27 -11.51 -20.23
N GLN A 36 6.31 -11.29 -19.41
CA GLN A 36 7.71 -11.51 -19.73
C GLN A 36 8.36 -12.26 -18.58
N ASP A 37 9.38 -13.06 -18.86
CA ASP A 37 10.07 -13.80 -17.82
C ASP A 37 10.74 -12.86 -16.79
N LEU A 38 10.57 -13.19 -15.52
CA LEU A 38 11.33 -12.55 -14.45
C LEU A 38 12.79 -13.04 -14.49
N PRO A 39 13.77 -12.16 -14.27
CA PRO A 39 15.15 -12.58 -14.06
C PRO A 39 15.24 -13.63 -12.93
N PRO A 40 16.15 -14.62 -13.01
CA PRO A 40 16.22 -15.72 -12.04
C PRO A 40 16.29 -15.28 -10.57
N TRP A 41 17.03 -14.20 -10.28
CA TRP A 41 17.16 -13.67 -8.92
C TRP A 41 15.82 -13.13 -8.40
N LEU A 42 15.03 -12.52 -9.28
CA LEU A 42 13.74 -11.95 -8.94
C LEU A 42 12.69 -13.03 -8.79
N LYS A 43 12.70 -14.03 -9.69
CA LYS A 43 11.87 -15.23 -9.58
C LYS A 43 12.09 -15.95 -8.25
N LYS A 44 13.35 -16.19 -7.86
CA LYS A 44 13.69 -16.81 -6.57
C LYS A 44 13.21 -15.99 -5.36
N LEU A 45 13.28 -14.67 -5.44
CA LEU A 45 12.77 -13.78 -4.40
C LEU A 45 11.24 -13.91 -4.29
N THR A 46 10.54 -13.85 -5.42
CA THR A 46 9.08 -13.91 -5.44
C THR A 46 8.55 -15.27 -5.01
N GLU A 47 9.22 -16.36 -5.38
CA GLU A 47 8.90 -17.72 -4.90
C GLU A 47 9.02 -17.80 -3.37
N ARG A 48 10.12 -17.29 -2.80
CA ARG A 48 10.30 -17.25 -1.34
C ARG A 48 9.21 -16.43 -0.64
N ILE A 49 8.79 -15.30 -1.20
CA ILE A 49 7.68 -14.52 -0.64
C ILE A 49 6.39 -15.34 -0.63
N CYS A 50 6.05 -16.00 -1.75
CA CYS A 50 4.88 -16.87 -1.83
C CYS A 50 4.94 -18.02 -0.82
N GLU A 51 6.06 -18.74 -0.76
CA GLU A 51 6.26 -19.90 0.11
C GLU A 51 6.16 -19.56 1.60
N GLN A 52 6.78 -18.45 2.02
CA GLN A 52 6.84 -18.08 3.44
C GLN A 52 5.54 -17.45 3.94
N THR A 53 4.74 -16.84 3.05
CA THR A 53 3.54 -16.09 3.45
C THR A 53 2.26 -16.86 3.22
N GLY A 54 2.18 -17.69 2.17
CA GLY A 54 0.95 -18.38 1.76
C GLY A 54 -0.18 -17.44 1.33
N LEU A 55 0.10 -16.14 1.13
CA LEU A 55 -0.94 -15.12 0.87
C LEU A 55 -1.33 -14.97 -0.60
N PHE A 56 -0.50 -15.47 -1.51
CA PHE A 56 -0.74 -15.38 -2.95
C PHE A 56 -1.27 -16.73 -3.48
N PRO A 57 -2.42 -16.75 -4.19
CA PRO A 57 -2.98 -18.00 -4.72
C PRO A 57 -2.19 -18.56 -5.92
N SER A 58 -1.25 -17.77 -6.46
CA SER A 58 -0.37 -18.17 -7.56
C SER A 58 0.94 -17.38 -7.49
N ALA A 59 1.92 -17.77 -8.31
CA ALA A 59 3.21 -17.10 -8.36
C ALA A 59 3.05 -15.61 -8.70
N ILE A 60 3.67 -14.75 -7.90
CA ILE A 60 3.88 -13.34 -8.24
C ILE A 60 4.54 -13.26 -9.61
N ASN A 61 3.93 -12.50 -10.51
CA ASN A 61 4.32 -12.42 -11.91
C ASN A 61 4.57 -10.98 -12.38
N HIS A 62 4.49 -10.00 -11.49
CA HIS A 62 4.74 -8.61 -11.79
C HIS A 62 5.49 -7.93 -10.66
N VAL A 63 6.59 -7.23 -10.99
CA VAL A 63 7.40 -6.52 -10.00
C VAL A 63 7.77 -5.13 -10.52
N LEU A 64 7.57 -4.14 -9.66
CA LEU A 64 8.03 -2.78 -9.86
C LEU A 64 9.21 -2.47 -8.93
N ILE A 65 10.35 -2.04 -9.49
CA ILE A 65 11.48 -1.54 -8.71
C ILE A 65 11.41 -0.02 -8.72
N ASN A 66 11.11 0.58 -7.57
CA ASN A 66 11.05 2.03 -7.42
C ASN A 66 12.33 2.52 -6.75
N GLU A 67 12.92 3.61 -7.23
CA GLU A 67 13.96 4.36 -6.53
C GLU A 67 13.51 5.79 -6.26
N TYR A 68 13.76 6.25 -5.04
CA TYR A 68 13.46 7.58 -4.54
C TYR A 68 14.74 8.25 -4.02
N LEU A 69 15.01 9.47 -4.45
CA LEU A 69 15.92 10.38 -3.78
C LEU A 69 15.37 10.79 -2.39
N PRO A 70 16.17 11.37 -1.48
CA PRO A 70 15.72 11.81 -0.16
C PRO A 70 14.39 12.57 -0.12
N GLU A 71 14.24 13.59 -0.96
CA GLU A 71 13.09 14.48 -1.05
C GLU A 71 11.89 13.90 -1.84
N GLN A 72 12.07 12.71 -2.38
CA GLN A 72 11.13 12.10 -3.30
C GLN A 72 10.22 11.08 -2.62
N GLY A 73 8.95 11.10 -3.04
CA GLY A 73 7.91 10.20 -2.62
C GLY A 73 6.97 9.78 -3.76
N ILE A 74 5.76 9.37 -3.37
CA ILE A 74 4.68 8.98 -4.26
C ILE A 74 3.36 9.40 -3.63
N MET A 75 2.57 10.17 -4.37
CA MET A 75 1.28 10.65 -3.87
C MET A 75 0.37 9.50 -3.40
N PRO A 76 -0.58 9.77 -2.47
CA PRO A 76 -1.57 8.78 -2.06
C PRO A 76 -2.32 8.19 -3.25
N HIS A 77 -2.29 6.87 -3.38
CA HIS A 77 -2.92 6.15 -4.49
C HIS A 77 -3.37 4.74 -4.07
N GLN A 78 -4.08 4.05 -4.97
CA GLN A 78 -4.35 2.62 -4.85
C GLN A 78 -3.75 1.88 -6.04
N ASP A 79 -3.58 0.59 -5.84
CA ASP A 79 -3.16 -0.31 -6.89
C ASP A 79 -4.28 -0.50 -7.94
N GLY A 80 -3.85 -0.71 -9.19
CA GLY A 80 -4.79 -0.89 -10.30
C GLY A 80 -5.62 -2.16 -10.18
N PRO A 81 -6.82 -2.20 -10.78
CA PRO A 81 -7.78 -3.30 -10.61
C PRO A 81 -7.36 -4.64 -11.24
N ALA A 82 -6.23 -4.67 -11.97
CA ALA A 82 -5.70 -5.89 -12.57
C ALA A 82 -4.99 -6.80 -11.55
N TYR A 83 -4.58 -6.28 -10.40
CA TYR A 83 -3.83 -7.03 -9.40
C TYR A 83 -4.76 -7.83 -8.48
N PHE A 84 -4.28 -9.00 -8.04
CA PHE A 84 -4.85 -9.69 -6.87
C PHE A 84 -4.65 -8.80 -5.63
N PRO A 85 -5.62 -8.72 -4.68
CA PRO A 85 -5.63 -7.73 -3.60
C PRO A 85 -4.67 -8.06 -2.45
N VAL A 86 -3.42 -8.36 -2.79
CA VAL A 86 -2.28 -8.55 -1.88
C VAL A 86 -1.06 -7.91 -2.51
N VAL A 87 -0.37 -7.07 -1.75
CA VAL A 87 0.85 -6.37 -2.18
C VAL A 87 1.96 -6.70 -1.22
N ALA A 88 3.13 -7.07 -1.75
CA ALA A 88 4.34 -7.25 -0.97
C ALA A 88 5.39 -6.22 -1.40
N ILE A 89 5.89 -5.40 -0.46
CA ILE A 89 6.90 -4.38 -0.68
C ILE A 89 8.15 -4.71 0.12
N LEU A 90 9.21 -5.09 -0.58
CA LEU A 90 10.53 -5.25 0.02
C LEU A 90 11.27 -3.90 -0.03
N SER A 91 11.59 -3.35 1.14
CA SER A 91 12.33 -2.08 1.28
C SER A 91 13.83 -2.33 1.35
N LEU A 92 14.62 -1.51 0.65
CA LEU A 92 16.07 -1.60 0.56
C LEU A 92 16.72 -0.22 0.73
N GLN A 93 18.01 -0.22 1.09
CA GLN A 93 18.89 0.94 1.24
C GLN A 93 18.54 1.89 2.38
N SER A 94 17.50 2.71 2.25
CA SER A 94 17.18 3.83 3.14
C SER A 94 15.76 3.71 3.72
N PRO A 95 15.54 4.07 5.00
CA PRO A 95 14.22 4.00 5.62
C PRO A 95 13.25 5.04 5.02
N VAL A 96 11.95 4.77 5.16
CA VAL A 96 10.89 5.72 4.79
C VAL A 96 9.64 5.50 5.63
N VAL A 97 8.84 6.55 5.84
CA VAL A 97 7.47 6.40 6.31
C VAL A 97 6.53 6.24 5.11
N ILE A 98 5.70 5.21 5.14
CA ILE A 98 4.56 5.04 4.23
C ILE A 98 3.28 5.38 4.99
N ASP A 99 2.41 6.17 4.38
CA ASP A 99 1.13 6.57 4.96
C ASP A 99 0.00 5.78 4.34
N PHE A 100 -0.91 5.27 5.17
CA PHE A 100 -2.21 4.73 4.77
C PHE A 100 -3.29 5.72 5.18
N THR A 101 -3.95 6.34 4.21
CA THR A 101 -5.02 7.32 4.44
C THR A 101 -6.36 6.77 3.97
N PRO A 102 -7.48 6.94 4.72
CA PRO A 102 -8.78 6.47 4.29
C PRO A 102 -9.18 7.01 2.92
N HIS A 103 -9.62 6.14 2.01
CA HIS A 103 -10.11 6.56 0.70
C HIS A 103 -11.38 7.43 0.85
N PRO A 104 -11.57 8.52 0.07
CA PRO A 104 -12.75 9.39 0.16
C PRO A 104 -14.11 8.66 0.16
N ARG A 105 -14.24 7.59 -0.63
CA ARG A 105 -15.40 6.66 -0.62
C ARG A 105 -15.83 6.19 0.78
N LEU A 106 -14.90 6.05 1.72
CA LEU A 106 -15.20 5.64 3.10
C LEU A 106 -15.87 6.75 3.92
N LYS A 107 -15.63 8.02 3.55
CA LYS A 107 -16.26 9.18 4.17
C LYS A 107 -17.68 9.37 3.63
N GLU A 108 -17.88 9.18 2.32
CA GLU A 108 -19.19 9.32 1.67
C GLU A 108 -20.25 8.33 2.17
N CYS A 109 -19.88 7.09 2.51
CA CYS A 109 -20.84 6.14 3.10
C CYS A 109 -21.37 6.59 4.46
N LYS A 110 -20.60 7.38 5.23
CA LYS A 110 -21.04 7.88 6.55
C LYS A 110 -22.13 8.95 6.44
N ASP A 111 -22.16 9.71 5.35
CA ASP A 111 -23.17 10.76 5.16
C ASP A 111 -24.52 10.17 4.70
N LYS A 112 -24.49 9.09 3.90
CA LYS A 112 -25.73 8.42 3.44
C LYS A 112 -26.45 7.67 4.56
N ASP A 113 -25.72 7.07 5.49
CA ASP A 113 -26.29 6.37 6.64
C ASP A 113 -26.84 7.33 7.71
N LYS A 114 -26.40 8.60 7.71
CA LYS A 114 -26.96 9.66 8.57
C LYS A 114 -28.26 10.26 8.03
N VAL A 115 -28.40 10.39 6.71
CA VAL A 115 -29.62 10.98 6.09
C VAL A 115 -30.85 10.07 6.22
N THR A 116 -30.67 8.75 6.36
CA THR A 116 -31.78 7.81 6.59
C THR A 116 -32.22 7.70 8.06
N ALA A 117 -31.46 8.26 9.01
CA ALA A 117 -31.80 8.19 10.43
C ALA A 117 -32.69 9.33 10.95
N GLU A 118 -32.95 10.38 10.14
CA GLU A 118 -33.69 11.58 10.58
C GLU A 118 -35.13 11.70 10.03
N ASN A 119 -35.65 10.69 9.30
CA ASN A 119 -37.00 10.77 8.71
C ASN A 119 -37.88 9.54 8.98
N GLN A 120 -38.07 9.15 10.24
CA GLN A 120 -39.22 8.31 10.60
C GLN A 120 -39.82 8.74 11.95
N ASP A 121 -40.74 9.70 11.87
CA ASP A 121 -41.82 9.83 12.85
C ASP A 121 -43.18 9.65 12.16
N ILE A 122 -43.80 8.51 12.49
CA ILE A 122 -45.24 8.27 12.71
C ILE A 122 -46.22 8.43 11.51
N THR A 123 -46.77 7.30 11.04
CA THR A 123 -48.22 7.00 11.12
C THR A 123 -48.55 5.54 10.78
N ASP A 124 -49.67 5.10 11.34
CA ASP A 124 -50.01 3.76 11.83
C ASP A 124 -50.64 2.79 10.80
N SER A 125 -50.46 1.49 11.05
CA SER A 125 -51.35 0.34 10.79
C SER A 125 -51.87 -0.01 9.37
N SER A 126 -51.41 -1.15 8.80
CA SER A 126 -52.22 -2.39 8.75
C SER A 126 -51.49 -3.57 8.08
N SER A 127 -51.79 -4.76 8.61
CA SER A 127 -51.35 -6.13 8.31
C SER A 127 -51.21 -6.57 6.83
N LYS A 128 -50.17 -7.40 6.54
CA LYS A 128 -50.30 -8.75 5.92
C LYS A 128 -48.97 -9.54 5.92
N VAL A 129 -49.12 -10.85 6.08
CA VAL A 129 -48.11 -11.91 6.23
C VAL A 129 -47.43 -12.27 4.90
N GLY A 130 -46.12 -12.61 4.90
CA GLY A 130 -45.44 -13.24 3.75
C GLY A 130 -43.91 -13.36 3.86
N GLU A 131 -43.46 -14.53 4.34
CA GLU A 131 -42.20 -15.30 4.13
C GLU A 131 -40.86 -14.69 3.66
N ASN A 132 -39.81 -15.18 4.33
CA ASN A 132 -38.44 -15.50 3.89
C ASN A 132 -37.51 -14.37 3.40
N GLY A 133 -36.72 -13.85 4.35
CA GLY A 133 -35.42 -13.24 4.07
C GLY A 133 -34.50 -13.47 5.26
N LEU A 134 -33.40 -14.19 5.05
CA LEU A 134 -32.31 -14.34 6.01
C LEU A 134 -31.90 -12.95 6.49
N SER A 135 -32.19 -12.65 7.75
CA SER A 135 -31.67 -11.47 8.42
C SER A 135 -30.16 -11.63 8.53
N ASP A 136 -29.44 -11.01 7.60
CA ASP A 136 -28.03 -10.68 7.76
C ASP A 136 -27.95 -9.89 9.07
N GLU A 137 -27.46 -10.55 10.12
CA GLU A 137 -27.26 -9.91 11.42
C GLU A 137 -26.39 -8.67 11.17
N LEU A 138 -27.00 -7.50 11.29
CA LEU A 138 -26.34 -6.21 11.29
C LEU A 138 -25.46 -6.15 12.53
N ILE A 139 -24.29 -6.77 12.46
CA ILE A 139 -23.20 -6.54 13.40
C ILE A 139 -22.94 -5.03 13.35
N PRO A 140 -23.10 -4.29 14.46
CA PRO A 140 -22.75 -2.88 14.50
C PRO A 140 -21.32 -2.75 13.99
N ARG A 141 -21.12 -2.03 12.89
CA ARG A 141 -19.77 -1.70 12.42
C ARG A 141 -19.17 -0.82 13.50
N GLU A 142 -18.46 -1.43 14.44
CA GLU A 142 -17.71 -0.73 15.47
C GLU A 142 -16.95 0.40 14.78
N GLU A 143 -17.09 1.61 15.32
CA GLU A 143 -16.32 2.78 14.92
C GLU A 143 -14.85 2.53 15.28
N TYR A 144 -14.17 1.65 14.55
CA TYR A 144 -12.73 1.70 14.47
C TYR A 144 -12.42 3.08 13.93
N ASP A 145 -11.80 3.88 14.79
CA ASP A 145 -11.30 5.19 14.44
C ASP A 145 -10.40 5.02 13.21
N ARG A 146 -10.93 5.39 12.04
CA ARG A 146 -10.30 5.20 10.73
C ARG A 146 -9.22 6.27 10.56
N GLN A 147 -8.36 6.43 11.56
CA GLN A 147 -7.27 7.37 11.50
C GLN A 147 -6.27 6.90 10.43
N PRO A 148 -5.62 7.86 9.74
CA PRO A 148 -4.44 7.53 8.96
C PRO A 148 -3.45 6.74 9.81
N GLN A 149 -2.93 5.65 9.27
CA GLN A 149 -1.88 4.87 9.92
C GLN A 149 -0.61 4.99 9.10
N SER A 150 0.46 5.42 9.74
CA SER A 150 1.78 5.49 9.11
C SER A 150 2.64 4.32 9.59
N LEU A 151 3.48 3.79 8.71
CA LEU A 151 4.43 2.71 9.03
C LEU A 151 5.83 3.10 8.60
N LEU A 152 6.80 2.87 9.48
CA LEU A 152 8.20 3.04 9.16
C LEU A 152 8.76 1.75 8.54
N LEU A 153 9.26 1.88 7.32
CA LEU A 153 9.82 0.79 6.54
C LEU A 153 11.35 0.86 6.55
N MET A 154 11.97 0.01 7.36
CA MET A 154 13.43 -0.08 7.44
C MET A 154 14.05 -0.83 6.25
N PRO A 155 15.33 -0.59 5.93
CA PRO A 155 16.04 -1.39 4.95
C PRO A 155 16.04 -2.88 5.32
N ARG A 156 15.73 -3.74 4.34
CA ARG A 156 15.53 -5.20 4.48
C ARG A 156 14.27 -5.58 5.26
N SER A 157 13.27 -4.71 5.36
CA SER A 157 11.93 -5.07 5.82
C SER A 157 11.02 -5.47 4.65
N LEU A 158 10.03 -6.32 4.95
CA LEU A 158 8.97 -6.70 4.03
C LEU A 158 7.63 -6.20 4.60
N LEU A 159 6.99 -5.28 3.90
CA LEU A 159 5.60 -4.88 4.18
C LEU A 159 4.67 -5.72 3.31
N ILE A 160 3.63 -6.29 3.89
CA ILE A 160 2.54 -6.93 3.15
C ILE A 160 1.22 -6.33 3.63
N PHE A 161 0.36 -5.92 2.69
CA PHE A 161 -0.98 -5.46 3.00
C PHE A 161 -2.00 -6.07 2.04
N LYS A 162 -3.22 -6.31 2.57
CA LYS A 162 -4.35 -6.96 1.89
C LYS A 162 -5.68 -6.46 2.47
N ASP A 163 -6.79 -6.98 1.95
CA ASP A 163 -8.16 -6.68 2.40
C ASP A 163 -8.43 -5.16 2.48
N GLN A 164 -8.93 -4.67 3.62
CA GLN A 164 -9.26 -3.26 3.81
C GLN A 164 -8.06 -2.33 3.60
N ALA A 165 -6.85 -2.71 4.03
CA ALA A 165 -5.66 -1.88 3.78
C ALA A 165 -5.37 -1.73 2.28
N TYR A 166 -5.77 -2.71 1.46
CA TYR A 166 -5.68 -2.66 0.00
C TYR A 166 -6.88 -1.92 -0.62
N SER A 167 -8.10 -2.24 -0.21
CA SER A 167 -9.33 -1.77 -0.87
C SER A 167 -9.76 -0.39 -0.39
N ASP A 168 -9.53 -0.06 0.88
CA ASP A 168 -10.22 1.04 1.57
C ASP A 168 -9.28 2.20 1.91
N TYR A 169 -7.96 1.98 1.81
CA TYR A 169 -6.94 3.00 2.06
C TYR A 169 -6.17 3.35 0.78
N LEU A 170 -5.79 4.63 0.68
CA LEU A 170 -4.74 5.11 -0.21
C LEU A 170 -3.40 4.93 0.50
N HIS A 171 -2.37 4.54 -0.21
CA HIS A 171 -1.01 4.51 0.32
C HIS A 171 -0.08 5.48 -0.42
N GLY A 172 0.86 6.08 0.30
CA GLY A 172 1.77 7.08 -0.26
C GLY A 172 3.04 7.26 0.56
N ILE A 173 4.01 7.93 -0.04
CA ILE A 173 5.23 8.41 0.62
C ILE A 173 5.25 9.91 0.37
N GLU A 174 5.35 10.71 1.43
CA GLU A 174 5.45 12.16 1.31
C GLU A 174 6.71 12.58 0.53
N ASP A 175 6.60 13.64 -0.28
CA ASP A 175 7.74 14.28 -0.96
C ASP A 175 8.51 15.15 0.06
N SER A 176 9.27 14.50 0.95
CA SER A 176 10.05 15.15 1.99
C SER A 176 11.27 14.31 2.35
N GLU A 177 12.38 14.99 2.63
CA GLU A 177 13.57 14.36 3.23
C GLU A 177 13.43 14.17 4.75
N VAL A 178 12.55 14.93 5.41
CA VAL A 178 12.24 14.81 6.84
C VAL A 178 10.95 14.03 7.02
N HIS A 179 11.02 12.90 7.72
CA HIS A 179 9.86 12.06 8.03
C HIS A 179 9.52 12.14 9.51
N ARG A 180 8.27 12.52 9.79
CA ARG A 180 7.75 12.58 11.15
C ARG A 180 7.32 11.21 11.66
N LEU A 181 7.48 10.98 12.96
CA LEU A 181 7.18 9.70 13.61
C LEU A 181 5.94 9.75 14.52
N ASP A 182 5.27 10.89 14.65
CA ASP A 182 4.12 11.05 15.57
C ASP A 182 2.93 10.13 15.27
N LYS A 183 2.76 9.71 14.01
CA LYS A 183 1.67 8.83 13.57
C LYS A 183 2.13 7.43 13.18
N VAL A 184 3.41 7.12 13.42
CA VAL A 184 4.00 5.85 12.99
C VAL A 184 3.70 4.76 14.01
N ALA A 185 2.98 3.73 13.58
CA ALA A 185 2.47 2.69 14.49
C ALA A 185 3.57 1.76 15.04
N ASN A 186 4.62 1.50 14.25
CA ASN A 186 5.64 0.50 14.54
C ASN A 186 6.97 1.06 15.05
N VAL A 187 7.00 2.30 15.58
CA VAL A 187 8.25 2.91 16.08
C VAL A 187 8.86 2.08 17.21
N SER A 188 8.03 1.59 18.14
CA SER A 188 8.47 0.78 19.29
C SER A 188 9.12 -0.55 18.90
N GLU A 189 8.79 -1.07 17.71
CA GLU A 189 9.30 -2.34 17.18
C GLU A 189 10.64 -2.19 16.45
N ILE A 190 11.18 -0.97 16.34
CA ILE A 190 12.41 -0.68 15.60
C ILE A 190 13.49 -0.14 16.55
N PRO A 191 14.24 -1.03 17.25
CA PRO A 191 15.30 -0.62 18.16
C PRO A 191 16.41 0.19 17.48
N LYS A 192 16.67 -0.10 16.20
CA LYS A 192 17.75 0.52 15.40
C LYS A 192 17.50 1.98 15.03
N LEU A 193 16.33 2.54 15.36
CA LEU A 193 15.99 3.91 15.03
C LEU A 193 16.60 4.92 16.02
N GLN A 194 16.98 4.46 17.23
CA GLN A 194 17.45 5.35 18.30
C GLN A 194 18.71 6.14 17.92
N ASP A 195 19.58 5.60 17.06
CA ASP A 195 20.80 6.29 16.62
C ASP A 195 20.57 7.34 15.51
N THR A 196 19.38 7.37 14.90
CA THR A 196 19.06 8.22 13.72
C THR A 196 17.97 9.26 14.02
N ILE A 197 17.25 9.13 15.13
CA ILE A 197 16.23 10.10 15.54
C ILE A 197 16.92 11.39 15.99
N VAL A 198 16.65 12.47 15.29
CA VAL A 198 16.93 13.80 15.81
C VAL A 198 15.74 14.16 16.70
N ALA A 199 15.93 14.08 18.02
CA ALA A 199 14.96 14.66 18.94
C ALA A 199 14.98 16.18 18.72
N SER A 200 13.90 16.71 18.16
CA SER A 200 13.68 18.15 18.11
C SER A 200 13.57 18.67 19.54
N SER A 201 14.54 19.51 19.92
CA SER A 201 14.58 20.20 21.21
C SER A 201 13.36 21.12 21.35
N SER A 202 12.47 20.76 22.27
CA SER A 202 11.48 21.61 22.98
C SER A 202 10.84 22.77 22.20
N ASP A 203 9.69 22.52 21.59
CA ASP A 203 8.65 23.56 21.51
C ASP A 203 7.80 23.51 22.77
N SER A 204 7.54 24.70 23.33
CA SER A 204 6.91 24.93 24.65
C SER A 204 5.40 24.62 24.69
N ALA A 205 4.96 23.58 23.98
CA ALA A 205 3.59 23.08 23.95
C ALA A 205 3.57 21.56 23.71
N GLY A 206 3.97 20.77 24.71
CA GLY A 206 3.35 19.49 25.03
C GLY A 206 3.55 18.26 24.13
N GLY A 207 4.49 18.23 23.18
CA GLY A 207 4.81 16.98 22.46
C GLY A 207 6.15 16.99 21.73
N ILE A 208 7.06 16.10 22.11
CA ILE A 208 8.31 15.86 21.35
C ILE A 208 7.94 15.08 20.08
N GLY A 209 7.75 15.79 18.97
CA GLY A 209 7.55 15.16 17.66
C GLY A 209 8.87 14.61 17.13
N SER A 210 9.16 13.33 17.36
CA SER A 210 10.36 12.69 16.81
C SER A 210 10.31 12.61 15.28
N SER A 211 11.47 12.79 14.64
CA SER A 211 11.60 12.73 13.19
C SER A 211 12.97 12.16 12.81
N PHE A 212 13.11 11.73 11.55
CA PHE A 212 14.41 11.39 10.98
C PHE A 212 14.57 12.00 9.59
N HIS A 213 15.83 12.17 9.19
CA HIS A 213 16.21 12.72 7.89
C HIS A 213 16.74 11.61 6.97
N ARG A 214 16.23 11.55 5.74
CA ARG A 214 16.74 10.67 4.69
C ARG A 214 17.96 11.32 4.07
N THR A 215 19.10 10.65 4.12
CA THR A 215 20.36 11.15 3.55
C THR A 215 20.82 10.35 2.33
N SER A 216 20.07 9.31 1.96
CA SER A 216 20.42 8.40 0.88
C SER A 216 19.20 7.88 0.14
N ASN A 217 19.43 7.43 -1.09
CA ASN A 217 18.40 6.87 -1.95
C ASN A 217 17.74 5.65 -1.30
N ARG A 218 16.43 5.55 -1.50
CA ARG A 218 15.66 4.37 -1.16
C ARG A 218 15.36 3.59 -2.43
N ALA A 219 15.46 2.26 -2.34
CA ALA A 219 14.93 1.37 -3.34
C ALA A 219 13.85 0.46 -2.74
N SER A 220 12.85 0.08 -3.54
CA SER A 220 11.87 -0.93 -3.11
C SER A 220 11.38 -1.80 -4.25
N LEU A 221 11.11 -3.06 -3.97
CA LEU A 221 10.48 -3.99 -4.91
C LEU A 221 9.03 -4.20 -4.49
N THR A 222 8.10 -3.73 -5.32
CA THR A 222 6.66 -3.97 -5.17
C THR A 222 6.28 -5.19 -6.00
N CYS A 223 6.03 -6.29 -5.31
CA CYS A 223 5.75 -7.62 -5.87
C CYS A 223 4.24 -7.89 -5.85
N ARG A 224 3.66 -8.18 -7.01
CA ARG A 224 2.20 -8.36 -7.19
C ARG A 224 1.87 -9.53 -8.12
N LEU A 225 0.68 -10.09 -7.92
CA LEU A 225 0.11 -11.10 -8.79
C LEU A 225 -0.92 -10.44 -9.71
N VAL A 226 -0.82 -10.69 -11.02
CA VAL A 226 -1.86 -10.39 -12.01
C VAL A 226 -2.50 -11.72 -12.44
N PRO A 227 -3.75 -12.01 -12.03
CA PRO A 227 -4.38 -13.31 -12.33
C PRO A 227 -4.68 -13.53 -13.82
N LYS A 228 -5.07 -12.47 -14.53
CA LYS A 228 -5.43 -12.52 -15.96
C LYS A 228 -4.18 -12.32 -16.81
N VAL A 229 -3.70 -13.36 -17.50
CA VAL A 229 -2.48 -13.33 -18.31
C VAL A 229 -2.80 -13.66 -19.78
N HIS A 230 -2.32 -12.82 -20.71
CA HIS A 230 -2.57 -12.95 -22.15
C HIS A 230 -1.27 -13.19 -22.93
N LYS A 231 -1.22 -14.24 -23.76
CA LYS A 231 -0.01 -14.63 -24.50
C LYS A 231 0.18 -13.90 -25.85
N LYS A 232 -0.79 -13.09 -26.28
CA LYS A 232 -0.74 -12.31 -27.54
C LYS A 232 -1.31 -10.92 -27.30
N LEU A 233 -0.73 -9.88 -27.91
CA LEU A 233 -1.44 -8.62 -28.09
C LEU A 233 -2.74 -8.93 -28.85
N PHE A 234 -3.86 -8.42 -28.36
CA PHE A 234 -5.17 -8.61 -28.99
C PHE A 234 -5.06 -8.37 -30.50
N LYS A 235 -5.49 -9.35 -31.31
CA LYS A 235 -5.83 -9.06 -32.70
C LYS A 235 -7.02 -8.10 -32.64
N PHE A 236 -6.81 -6.86 -33.06
CA PHE A 236 -7.90 -5.94 -33.37
C PHE A 236 -8.67 -6.45 -34.57
#